data_AF-A0A2T0TYN9-F1
#
_entry.id   AF-A0A2T0TYN9-F1
#
_cell.length_a   1.000
_cell.length_b   1.000
_cell.length_c   1.000
_cell.angle_alpha   90.00
_cell.angle_beta   90.00
_cell.angle_gamma   90.00
#
_symmetry.space_group_name_H-M   'P 1'
#
loop_
_entity.id
_entity.type
_entity.pdbx_description
1 polymer ?
#
loop_
_entity_poly.entity_id
_entity_poly.type
_entity_poly.pdbx_seq_one_letter_code
_entity_poly.pdbx_strand_id
1 'polypeptide(L)' 'MSYNVSSIPLFDKQAKRLAKKYPSLKKDLAELIESLADNPEKGIALDNGFYKIRLAIASKGKGKTGRARVITYVKSLYQ' A
#
# COMPACT_ATOMS: atom_id res chain seq x y z
N MET A 1 -11.32 15.79 1.25
CA MET A 1 -10.46 15.66 2.44
C MET A 1 -9.26 14.85 2.00
N SER A 2 -8.04 15.36 2.18
CA SER A 2 -6.83 14.65 1.76
C SER A 2 -6.09 14.16 2.99
N TYR A 3 -5.90 12.85 3.08
CA TYR A 3 -5.14 12.21 4.15
C TYR A 3 -3.64 12.33 3.87
N ASN A 4 -2.85 12.54 4.92
CA ASN A 4 -1.40 12.38 4.82
C ASN A 4 -1.06 10.89 4.87
N VAL A 5 -0.27 10.43 3.90
CA VAL A 5 0.20 9.05 3.84
C VAL A 5 1.68 9.02 4.23
N SER A 6 1.99 8.26 5.27
CA SER A 6 3.37 8.02 5.72
C SER A 6 3.62 6.52 5.87
N SER A 7 4.88 6.12 5.72
CA SER A 7 5.33 4.74 5.89
C SER A 7 6.09 4.55 7.20
N ILE A 8 6.18 3.29 7.63
CA ILE A 8 7.01 2.90 8.77
C ILE A 8 8.38 2.37 8.30
N PRO A 9 9.45 2.46 9.12
CA PRO A 9 10.79 2.03 8.71
C PRO A 9 10.87 0.57 8.22
N LEU A 10 10.08 -0.33 8.82
CA LEU A 10 9.98 -1.72 8.39
C LEU A 10 9.43 -1.85 6.96
N PHE A 11 8.41 -1.06 6.62
CA PHE A 11 7.83 -1.02 5.29
C PHE A 11 8.86 -0.53 4.28
N ASP A 12 9.59 0.54 4.58
CA ASP A 12 10.61 1.10 3.68
C ASP A 12 11.71 0.09 3.36
N LYS A 13 12.18 -0.66 4.37
CA LYS A 13 13.16 -1.73 4.17
C LYS A 13 12.64 -2.82 3.25
N GLN A 14 11.39 -3.24 3.41
CA GLN A 14 10.76 -4.27 2.58
C GLN A 14 10.50 -3.76 1.15
N ALA A 15 9.98 -2.55 1.01
CA ALA A 15 9.73 -1.89 -0.26
C ALA A 15 11.03 -1.71 -1.06
N LYS A 16 12.10 -1.25 -0.42
CA LYS A 16 13.43 -1.11 -1.05
C LYS A 16 13.96 -2.43 -1.59
N ARG A 17 13.82 -3.52 -0.83
CA ARG A 17 14.21 -4.87 -1.29
C ARG A 17 13.38 -5.32 -2.49
N LEU A 18 12.07 -5.10 -2.46
CA LEU A 18 11.17 -5.47 -3.55
C LEU A 18 11.38 -4.61 -4.81
N ALA A 19 11.71 -3.33 -4.65
CA ALA A 19 11.97 -2.41 -5.76
C ALA A 19 13.21 -2.82 -6.57
N LYS A 20 14.18 -3.50 -5.95
CA LYS A 20 15.31 -4.12 -6.67
C LYS A 20 14.86 -5.27 -7.58
N LYS A 21 13.81 -5.99 -7.20
CA LYS A 21 13.30 -7.15 -7.93
C LYS A 21 12.24 -6.78 -8.97
N TYR A 22 11.47 -5.73 -8.72
CA TYR A 22 10.35 -5.32 -9.54
C TYR A 22 10.47 -3.84 -9.92
N PRO A 23 10.95 -3.53 -11.14
CA PRO A 23 11.20 -2.16 -11.58
C PRO A 23 9.98 -1.24 -11.50
N SER A 24 8.75 -1.76 -11.67
CA SER A 24 7.53 -0.93 -11.61
C SER A 24 7.12 -0.55 -10.19
N LEU A 25 7.66 -1.21 -9.15
CA LEU A 25 7.10 -1.10 -7.79
C LEU A 25 7.07 0.34 -7.27
N LYS A 26 8.07 1.16 -7.61
CA LYS A 26 8.09 2.57 -7.20
C LYS A 26 6.88 3.34 -7.75
N LYS A 27 6.56 3.13 -9.03
CA LYS A 27 5.39 3.72 -9.68
C LYS A 27 4.09 3.15 -9.10
N ASP A 28 4.02 1.81 -8.95
CA ASP A 28 2.86 1.12 -8.39
C ASP A 28 2.54 1.62 -6.95
N LEU A 29 3.58 1.94 -6.16
CA LEU A 29 3.42 2.51 -4.82
C LEU A 29 3.03 4.00 -4.84
N ALA A 30 3.54 4.79 -5.80
CA ALA A 30 3.16 6.19 -5.93
C ALA A 30 1.66 6.33 -6.24
N GLU A 31 1.16 5.55 -7.19
CA GLU A 31 -0.28 5.49 -7.52
C GLU A 31 -1.12 5.01 -6.33
N LEU A 32 -0.59 4.09 -5.52
CA LEU A 32 -1.26 3.66 -4.30
C LEU A 32 -1.33 4.79 -3.26
N ILE A 33 -0.26 5.57 -3.09
CA ILE A 33 -0.21 6.70 -2.15
C ILE A 33 -1.22 7.77 -2.54
N GLU A 34 -1.27 8.17 -3.80
CA GLU A 34 -2.26 9.13 -4.31
C GLU A 34 -3.68 8.64 -4.04
N SER A 35 -3.96 7.38 -4.36
CA SER A 35 -5.27 6.80 -4.11
C SER A 35 -5.63 6.70 -2.62
N LEU A 36 -4.65 6.54 -1.72
CA LEU A 36 -4.87 6.48 -0.28
C LEU A 36 -5.10 7.86 0.34
N ALA A 37 -4.55 8.92 -0.26
CA ALA A 37 -4.82 10.28 0.16
C ALA A 37 -6.31 10.64 0.02
N ASP A 38 -6.97 10.14 -1.04
CA ASP A 38 -8.39 10.36 -1.28
C ASP A 38 -9.29 9.29 -0.66
N ASN A 39 -8.82 8.04 -0.59
CA ASN A 39 -9.57 6.92 -0.02
C ASN A 39 -8.69 6.10 0.94
N PRO A 40 -8.58 6.52 2.21
CA PRO A 40 -7.68 5.89 3.19
C PRO A 40 -8.12 4.47 3.59
N GLU A 41 -9.41 4.15 3.46
CA GLU A 41 -10.00 2.85 3.81
C GLU A 41 -9.98 1.83 2.66
N LYS A 42 -9.21 2.13 1.61
CA LYS A 42 -9.06 1.25 0.45
C LYS A 42 -8.57 -0.14 0.87
N GLY A 43 -9.26 -1.17 0.38
CA GLY A 43 -8.88 -2.57 0.57
C GLY A 43 -9.92 -3.36 1.35
N ILE A 44 -9.45 -4.41 2.04
CA ILE A 44 -10.29 -5.24 2.91
C ILE A 44 -9.97 -4.88 4.35
N ALA A 45 -10.97 -4.48 5.13
CA ALA A 45 -10.82 -4.25 6.56
C ALA A 45 -10.33 -5.52 7.27
N LEU A 46 -9.38 -5.35 8.20
CA LEU A 46 -8.82 -6.40 9.05
C LEU A 46 -9.16 -6.23 10.54
N ASP A 47 -9.95 -5.22 10.89
CA ASP A 47 -10.26 -4.66 12.23
C ASP A 47 -9.35 -3.53 12.70
N ASN A 48 -9.84 -2.75 13.68
CA ASN A 48 -9.14 -1.67 14.37
C ASN A 48 -8.50 -0.63 13.43
N GLY A 49 -9.21 -0.24 12.36
CA GLY A 49 -8.71 0.73 11.39
C GLY A 49 -7.58 0.22 10.48
N PHE A 50 -7.28 -1.09 10.49
CA PHE A 50 -6.33 -1.70 9.57
C PHE A 50 -7.01 -2.20 8.30
N TYR A 51 -6.32 -2.02 7.17
CA TYR A 51 -6.79 -2.44 5.86
C TYR A 51 -5.71 -3.22 5.12
N LYS A 52 -6.15 -4.22 4.35
CA LYS A 52 -5.30 -5.05 3.48
C LYS A 52 -5.56 -4.74 2.02
N ILE A 53 -4.52 -4.31 1.33
CA ILE A 53 -4.56 -3.96 -0.08
C ILE A 53 -3.79 -5.02 -0.88
N ARG A 54 -4.44 -5.57 -1.91
CA ARG A 54 -3.78 -6.44 -2.90
C ARG A 54 -3.21 -5.56 -4.02
N LEU A 55 -1.96 -5.12 -3.86
CA LEU A 55 -1.26 -4.30 -4.84
C LEU A 55 -0.81 -5.14 -6.04
N ALA A 56 -1.27 -4.77 -7.24
CA ALA A 56 -0.70 -5.28 -8.47
C ALA A 56 0.69 -4.66 -8.65
N ILE A 57 1.70 -5.49 -8.89
CA ILE A 57 3.03 -5.02 -9.29
C ILE A 57 3.13 -5.29 -10.78
N ALA A 58 3.07 -4.24 -11.60
CA ALA A 58 2.94 -4.40 -13.06
C ALA A 58 4.07 -5.26 -13.64
N SER A 59 5.31 -5.00 -13.25
CA SER A 59 6.49 -5.72 -13.74
C SER A 59 6.62 -7.16 -13.21
N LYS A 60 5.75 -7.58 -12.29
CA LYS A 60 5.75 -8.96 -11.79
C LYS A 60 5.07 -9.92 -12.76
N GLY A 61 4.21 -9.45 -13.67
CA GLY A 61 3.60 -10.25 -14.74
C GLY A 61 2.78 -11.45 -14.26
N LYS A 62 2.28 -11.41 -13.02
CA LYS A 62 1.49 -12.49 -12.41
C LYS A 62 0.07 -12.02 -12.14
N GLY A 63 -0.90 -12.90 -12.37
CA GLY A 63 -2.32 -12.66 -12.09
C GLY A 63 -2.64 -12.51 -10.59
N LYS A 64 -3.91 -12.71 -10.22
CA LYS A 64 -4.42 -12.47 -8.85
C LYS A 64 -3.57 -13.09 -7.72
N THR A 65 -2.96 -14.24 -7.96
CA THR A 65 -2.13 -14.98 -6.99
C THR A 65 -0.75 -14.35 -6.73
N GLY A 66 -0.25 -13.52 -7.65
CA GLY A 66 1.07 -12.91 -7.56
C GLY A 66 1.12 -11.52 -6.93
N ARG A 67 -0.02 -10.95 -6.53
CA ARG A 67 -0.09 -9.58 -5.99
C ARG A 67 0.63 -9.44 -4.65
N ALA A 68 1.25 -8.29 -4.43
CA ALA A 68 1.79 -7.93 -3.14
C ALA A 68 0.64 -7.59 -2.17
N ARG A 69 0.92 -7.70 -0.87
CA ARG A 69 0.00 -7.30 0.19
C ARG A 69 0.61 -6.08 0.87
N VAL A 70 -0.15 -4.99 0.91
CA VAL A 70 0.17 -3.79 1.67
C VAL A 70 -0.82 -3.71 2.82
N ILE A 71 -0.33 -3.45 4.03
CA ILE A 71 -1.16 -3.19 5.21
C ILE A 71 -1.10 -1.70 5.49
N THR A 72 -2.25 -1.07 5.63
CA THR A 72 -2.41 0.34 5.99
C THR A 72 -3.18 0.45 7.30
N TYR A 73 -3.00 1.57 8.00
CA TYR A 73 -3.73 1.93 9.20
C TYR A 73 -4.29 3.34 9.04
N VAL A 74 -5.58 3.51 9.30
CA VAL A 74 -6.25 4.82 9.24
C VAL A 74 -6.36 5.36 10.65
N LYS A 75 -5.64 6.45 10.92
CA LYS A 75 -5.71 7.16 12.20
C LYS A 75 -6.86 8.16 12.17
N SER A 76 -7.95 7.87 12.89
CA SER A 76 -8.93 8.89 13.26
C SER A 76 -8.48 9.60 14.53
N LEU A 77 -8.50 10.93 14.54
CA LEU A 77 -8.24 11.74 15.75
C LEU A 77 -9.49 11.99 16.59
N TYR A 78 -10.64 11.46 16.17
CA TYR A 78 -11.89 11.55 16.91
C TYR A 78 -12.30 10.16 17.41
N GLN A 79 -12.37 10.05 18.74
CA GLN A 79 -13.20 9.10 19.50
C GLN A 79 -14.21 9.91 20.30
#